data_AF-A0A7Z0XZR7-F1
#
_entry.id   AF-A0A7Z0XZR7-F1
#
_cell.length_a   1.000
_cell.length_b   1.000
_cell.length_c   1.000
_cell.angle_alpha   90.00
_cell.angle_beta   90.00
_cell.angle_gamma   90.00
#
_symmetry.space_group_name_H-M   'P 1'
#
loop_
_entity.id
_entity.type
_entity.pdbx_description
1 polymer ?
#
loop_
_entity_poly.entity_id
_entity_poly.type
_entity_poly.pdbx_seq_one_letter_code
_entity_poly.pdbx_strand_id
1 'polypeptide(L)'
;MNDWRSAPRRGKARFMKHLDEIKQRLRDGYTNREIYHDLTNKGLDLSEAQFNRYIRRFYGEGASQGENVVAEDKRHSGSKTTDSAPYG
;
A
#
# COMPACT_ATOMS: atom_id res chain seq x y z
N MET A 1 -7.22 -1.55 30.98
CA MET A 1 -6.67 -2.52 30.03
C MET A 1 -6.80 -1.93 28.65
N ASN A 2 -5.72 -1.41 28.06
CA ASN A 2 -5.79 -0.77 26.74
C ASN A 2 -5.80 -1.89 25.69
N ASP A 3 -6.89 -2.05 24.95
CA ASP A 3 -7.05 -3.15 24.00
C ASP A 3 -6.15 -2.93 22.77
N TRP A 4 -4.96 -3.54 22.82
CA TRP A 4 -3.94 -3.49 21.76
C TRP A 4 -4.43 -4.06 20.41
N ARG A 5 -5.57 -4.77 20.40
CA ARG A 5 -6.21 -5.28 19.18
C ARG A 5 -7.05 -4.23 18.45
N SER A 6 -7.36 -3.11 19.11
CA SER A 6 -8.23 -2.04 18.58
C SER A 6 -7.46 -0.93 17.84
N ALA A 7 -6.13 -1.04 17.70
CA ALA A 7 -5.37 -0.09 16.89
C ALA A 7 -5.86 -0.14 15.43
N PRO A 8 -6.46 0.92 14.89
CA PRO A 8 -6.99 0.89 13.54
C PRO A 8 -5.83 0.65 12.57
N ARG A 9 -6.05 -0.17 11.54
CA ARG A 9 -5.06 -0.46 10.48
C ARG A 9 -4.84 0.77 9.58
N ARG A 10 -4.38 1.89 10.16
CA ARG A 10 -4.21 3.18 9.49
C ARG A 10 -3.05 3.15 8.50
N GLY A 11 -2.08 2.27 8.69
CA GLY A 11 -0.88 2.24 7.87
C GLY A 11 -1.15 1.98 6.38
N LYS A 12 -2.03 1.02 6.06
CA LYS A 12 -2.40 0.74 4.67
C LYS A 12 -3.13 1.92 4.05
N ALA A 13 -4.13 2.47 4.75
CA ALA A 13 -4.88 3.62 4.24
C ALA A 13 -3.98 4.84 3.99
N ARG A 14 -3.01 5.10 4.87
CA ARG A 14 -2.01 6.17 4.71
C ARG A 14 -1.09 5.92 3.53
N PHE A 15 -0.59 4.70 3.36
CA PHE A 15 0.19 4.31 2.18
C PHE A 15 -0.59 4.53 0.88
N MET A 16 -1.86 4.09 0.83
CA MET A 16 -2.69 4.20 -0.37
C MET A 16 -2.96 5.65 -0.79
N LYS A 17 -2.96 6.61 0.15
CA LYS A 17 -3.10 8.05 -0.18
C LYS A 17 -1.97 8.60 -1.05
N HIS A 18 -0.79 7.99 -0.97
CA HIS A 18 0.40 8.40 -1.72
C HIS A 18 0.75 7.42 -2.85
N LEU A 19 -0.15 6.50 -3.20
CA LEU A 19 0.16 5.39 -4.09
C LEU A 19 0.59 5.86 -5.49
N ASP A 20 -0.09 6.86 -6.05
CA ASP A 20 0.24 7.42 -7.36
C ASP A 20 1.61 8.10 -7.37
N GLU A 21 1.92 8.85 -6.30
CA GLU A 21 3.23 9.52 -6.15
C GLU A 21 4.36 8.50 -5.97
N ILE A 22 4.14 7.45 -5.17
CA ILE A 22 5.08 6.34 -5.01
C ILE A 22 5.35 5.67 -6.36
N LYS A 23 4.28 5.37 -7.12
CA LYS A 23 4.39 4.74 -8.44
C LYS A 23 5.12 5.62 -9.44
N GLN A 24 4.91 6.94 -9.40
CA GLN A 24 5.62 7.86 -10.28
C GLN A 24 7.12 7.89 -9.94
N ARG A 25 7.46 8.05 -8.66
CA ARG A 25 8.86 8.11 -8.23
C ARG A 25 9.63 6.80 -8.44
N LEU A 26 8.96 5.66 -8.27
CA LEU A 26 9.55 4.36 -8.63
C LEU A 26 9.86 4.29 -10.14
N ARG A 27 8.99 4.84 -11.00
CA ARG A 27 9.24 4.92 -12.45
C ARG A 27 10.36 5.90 -12.80
N ASP A 28 10.49 6.98 -12.05
CA ASP A 28 11.55 7.97 -12.22
C ASP A 28 12.91 7.47 -11.68
N GLY A 29 12.96 6.27 -11.08
CA GLY A 29 14.20 5.62 -10.62
C GLY A 29 14.65 6.04 -9.22
N TYR A 30 13.80 6.72 -8.44
CA TYR A 30 14.13 7.05 -7.05
C TYR A 30 14.20 5.79 -6.19
N THR A 31 15.09 5.82 -5.20
CA THR A 31 15.21 4.75 -4.21
C THR A 31 14.05 4.80 -3.21
N ASN A 32 13.68 3.65 -2.64
CA ASN A 32 12.65 3.58 -1.61
C ASN A 32 12.91 4.51 -0.42
N ARG A 33 14.19 4.73 -0.08
CA ARG A 33 14.59 5.62 1.01
C ARG A 33 14.34 7.10 0.67
N GLU A 34 14.66 7.53 -0.54
CA GLU A 34 14.37 8.90 -1.00
C GLU A 34 12.86 9.15 -1.05
N ILE A 35 12.10 8.20 -1.60
CA ILE A 35 10.64 8.27 -1.64
C ILE A 35 10.07 8.37 -0.22
N TYR A 36 10.58 7.55 0.71
CA TYR A 36 10.16 7.57 2.10
C TYR A 36 10.44 8.91 2.78
N HIS A 37 11.65 9.46 2.62
CA HIS A 37 12.01 10.76 3.22
C HIS A 37 11.10 11.88 2.70
N ASP A 38 10.88 11.92 1.39
CA ASP A 38 10.03 12.94 0.77
C ASP A 38 8.57 12.83 1.21
N LEU A 39 8.03 11.62 1.30
CA LEU A 39 6.67 11.40 1.78
C LEU A 39 6.55 11.71 3.28
N THR A 40 7.57 11.43 4.07
CA THR A 40 7.61 11.76 5.50
C THR A 40 7.55 13.28 5.69
N ASN A 41 8.28 14.04 4.89
CA ASN A 41 8.22 15.51 4.88
C ASN A 41 6.83 16.05 4.47
N LYS A 42 6.05 15.26 3.73
CA LYS A 42 4.66 15.57 3.34
C LYS A 42 3.61 15.07 4.33
N GLY A 43 4.02 14.49 5.47
CA GLY A 43 3.12 14.01 6.51
C GLY A 43 2.78 12.51 6.45
N LEU A 44 3.60 11.70 5.78
CA LEU A 44 3.50 10.25 5.86
C LEU A 44 3.85 9.76 7.27
N ASP A 45 2.83 9.46 8.06
CA ASP A 45 2.96 8.91 9.39
C ASP A 45 3.00 7.36 9.33
N LEU A 46 4.13 6.85 8.83
CA LEU A 46 4.51 5.43 8.76
C LEU A 46 6.00 5.30 9.11
N SER A 47 6.40 4.16 9.68
CA SER A 47 7.83 3.85 9.77
C SER A 47 8.40 3.37 8.43
N GLU A 48 9.69 3.57 8.20
CA GLU A 48 10.39 3.10 7.00
C GLU A 48 10.23 1.59 6.77
N ALA A 49 10.28 0.79 7.84
CA ALA A 49 10.06 -0.65 7.77
C ALA A 49 8.63 -1.01 7.32
N GLN A 50 7.62 -0.25 7.77
CA GLN A 50 6.23 -0.42 7.30
C GLN A 50 6.10 0.00 5.84
N PHE A 51 6.70 1.11 5.44
CA PHE A 51 6.74 1.58 4.07
C PHE A 51 7.33 0.51 3.13
N ASN A 52 8.52 0.01 3.44
CA ASN A 52 9.19 -1.04 2.66
C ASN A 52 8.36 -2.33 2.59
N ARG A 53 7.67 -2.71 3.67
CA ARG A 53 6.73 -3.84 3.67
C ARG A 53 5.58 -3.61 2.69
N TYR A 54 5.03 -2.39 2.63
CA TYR A 54 3.98 -2.07 1.66
C TYR A 54 4.51 -2.03 0.23
N ILE A 55 5.69 -1.45 -0.01
CA ILE A 55 6.35 -1.47 -1.33
C ILE A 55 6.45 -2.90 -1.84
N ARG A 56 7.05 -3.80 -1.05
CA ARG A 56 7.17 -5.23 -1.42
C ARG A 56 5.82 -5.91 -1.65
N ARG A 57 4.81 -5.57 -0.86
CA ARG A 57 3.46 -6.16 -0.98
C ARG A 57 2.72 -5.71 -2.24
N PHE A 58 2.88 -4.46 -2.66
CA PHE A 58 2.13 -3.88 -3.79
C PHE A 58 2.90 -3.96 -5.11
N TYR A 59 4.23 -3.93 -5.08
CA TYR A 59 5.09 -3.85 -6.26
C TYR A 59 6.05 -5.05 -6.38
N GLY A 60 6.03 -6.01 -5.44
CA GLY A 60 6.87 -7.21 -5.47
C GLY A 60 8.27 -7.02 -4.87
N GLU A 61 9.02 -8.12 -4.72
CA GLU A 61 10.37 -8.09 -4.13
C GLU A 61 11.37 -7.25 -4.95
N GLY A 62 11.20 -7.20 -6.28
CA GLY A 62 12.05 -6.43 -7.21
C GLY A 62 11.94 -4.90 -7.09
N ALA A 63 10.85 -4.38 -6.52
CA ALA A 63 10.71 -2.95 -6.26
C ALA A 63 11.68 -2.41 -5.20
N SER A 64 12.33 -3.30 -4.44
CA SER A 64 13.41 -2.95 -3.52
C SER A 64 14.74 -2.64 -4.23
N GLN A 65 14.87 -3.06 -5.49
CA GLN A 65 16.13 -3.09 -6.25
C GLN A 65 15.98 -2.48 -7.64
N GLY A 66 15.34 -1.30 -7.77
CA GLY A 66 15.42 -0.52 -9.01
C GLY A 66 14.94 -1.20 -10.31
N GLU A 67 14.31 -2.37 -10.25
CA GLU A 67 13.80 -3.06 -11.43
C GLU A 67 12.32 -2.72 -11.62
N ASN A 68 12.08 -2.08 -12.75
CA ASN A 68 10.85 -1.46 -13.17
C ASN A 68 9.78 -2.54 -13.47
N VAL A 69 9.03 -2.96 -12.45
CA VAL A 69 7.86 -3.83 -12.63
C VAL A 69 6.59 -3.03 -12.35
N VAL A 70 6.00 -2.51 -13.44
CA VAL A 70 4.63 -2.02 -13.46
C VAL A 70 3.72 -3.21 -13.19
N ALA A 71 3.40 -3.46 -11.92
CA ALA A 71 2.43 -4.46 -11.54
C ALA A 71 1.05 -4.00 -12.04
N GLU A 72 0.58 -4.69 -13.08
CA GLU A 72 -0.66 -4.46 -13.77
C GLU A 72 -1.86 -4.62 -12.84
N ASP A 73 -2.80 -3.70 -13.00
CA ASP A 73 -4.02 -3.49 -12.22
C ASP A 73 -4.94 -4.71 -12.30
N LYS A 74 -4.72 -5.74 -11.47
CA LYS A 74 -5.72 -6.80 -11.25
C LYS A 74 -6.84 -6.27 -10.35
N ARG A 75 -7.75 -5.52 -10.98
CA ARG A 75 -9.07 -5.15 -10.46
C ARG A 75 -9.73 -6.39 -9.85
N HIS A 76 -9.83 -6.43 -8.51
CA HIS A 76 -10.79 -7.31 -7.85
C HIS A 76 -12.18 -6.72 -8.12
N SER A 77 -12.76 -7.15 -9.24
CA SER A 77 -14.19 -7.01 -9.52
C SER A 77 -14.96 -7.63 -8.36
N GLY A 78 -15.64 -6.79 -7.59
CA GLY A 78 -16.54 -7.25 -6.55
C GLY A 78 -17.73 -7.96 -7.17
N SER A 79 -17.83 -9.27 -6.96
CA SER A 79 -19.09 -9.98 -7.17
C SER A 79 -19.87 -9.97 -5.85
N LYS A 80 -20.80 -9.02 -5.72
CA LYS A 80 -21.92 -9.15 -4.78
C LYS A 80 -22.88 -10.18 -5.36
N THR A 81 -22.95 -11.37 -4.77
CA THR A 81 -24.12 -12.25 -4.94
C THR A 81 -25.03 -12.05 -3.74
N THR A 82 -26.07 -11.25 -3.93
CA THR A 82 -27.28 -11.34 -3.13
C THR A 82 -28.03 -12.57 -3.61
N ASP A 83 -28.13 -13.62 -2.79
CA ASP A 83 -29.13 -14.65 -3.02
C ASP A 83 -29.95 -14.87 -1.75
N SER A 84 -31.13 -14.25 -1.81
CA SER A 84 -32.43 -14.74 -1.37
C SER A 84 -32.46 -15.90 -0.37
N ALA A 85 -33.09 -15.63 0.78
CA ALA A 85 -33.80 -16.65 1.56
C ALA A 85 -34.87 -17.34 0.69
N PRO A 86 -35.32 -18.55 1.07
CA PRO A 86 -36.58 -18.54 1.81
C PRO A 86 -36.62 -19.48 3.01
N TYR A 87 -37.51 -19.12 3.93
CA TYR A 87 -38.01 -19.94 5.03
C TYR A 87 -38.45 -21.33 4.55
N GLY A 88 -38.17 -22.34 5.38
CA GLY A 88 -38.79 -23.66 5.40
C GLY A 88 -38.90 -24.12 6.85
#